data_AF-A0A3D2CTY1-F1
#
_entry.id   AF-A0A3D2CTY1-F1
#
_cell.length_a   1.000
_cell.length_b   1.000
_cell.length_c   1.000
_cell.angle_alpha   90.00
_cell.angle_beta   90.00
_cell.angle_gamma   90.00
#
_symmetry.space_group_name_H-M   'P 1'
#
loop_
_entity.id
_entity.type
_entity.pdbx_description
1 polymer ?
#
loop_
_entity_poly.entity_id
_entity_poly.type
_entity_poly.pdbx_seq_one_letter_code
_entity_poly.pdbx_strand_id
1 'polypeptide(L)'
;MENIYYLLFVCLIFWYFIYLRKVSEAARVHAKKYCEQSQLQFIAIARQSSRLTLNKNHGLVWLSLFDVEFSGDGESSNNAILSLYGLKLGSVDVPPYRVH
;
A
#
# COMPACT_ATOMS: atom_id res chain seq x y z
N MET A 1 -22.39 -8.32 31.83
CA MET A 1 -21.16 -7.52 31.58
C MET A 1 -20.18 -8.22 30.64
N GLU A 2 -20.17 -9.56 30.49
CA GLU A 2 -19.29 -10.24 29.51
C GLU A 2 -19.68 -10.02 28.04
N ASN A 3 -20.97 -9.96 27.72
CA ASN A 3 -21.46 -9.82 26.33
C ASN A 3 -20.95 -8.56 25.60
N ILE A 4 -20.62 -7.48 26.32
CA ILE A 4 -20.13 -6.25 25.70
C ILE A 4 -18.72 -6.41 25.14
N TYR A 5 -17.88 -7.25 25.75
CA TYR A 5 -16.50 -7.46 25.29
C TYR A 5 -16.47 -8.24 23.97
N TYR A 6 -17.37 -9.21 23.79
CA TYR A 6 -17.53 -9.91 22.52
C TYR A 6 -17.99 -8.98 21.41
N LEU A 7 -18.96 -8.10 21.69
CA LEU A 7 -19.41 -7.09 20.73
C LEU A 7 -18.26 -6.15 20.34
N LEU A 8 -17.53 -5.63 21.32
CA LEU A 8 -16.38 -4.75 21.09
C LEU A 8 -15.29 -5.43 20.26
N PHE A 9 -15.01 -6.71 20.53
CA PHE A 9 -14.04 -7.49 19.77
C PHE A 9 -14.46 -7.66 18.30
N VAL A 10 -15.73 -7.96 18.06
CA VAL A 10 -16.28 -8.04 16.70
C VAL A 10 -16.20 -6.68 15.99
N CYS A 11 -16.58 -5.60 16.66
CA CYS A 11 -16.45 -4.24 16.12
C CYS A 11 -14.99 -3.89 15.80
N LEU A 12 -14.03 -4.30 16.64
CA LEU A 12 -12.60 -4.10 16.41
C LEU A 12 -12.13 -4.81 15.13
N ILE A 13 -12.58 -6.05 14.91
CA ILE A 13 -12.27 -6.80 13.69
C ILE A 13 -12.81 -6.07 12.45
N PHE A 14 -14.09 -5.66 12.47
CA PHE A 14 -14.67 -4.91 11.36
C PHE A 14 -13.93 -3.60 11.09
N TRP A 15 -13.63 -2.85 12.15
CA TRP A 15 -12.84 -1.63 12.05
C TRP A 15 -11.46 -1.88 11.43
N TYR A 16 -10.79 -2.97 11.82
CA TYR A 16 -9.51 -3.36 11.26
C TYR A 16 -9.60 -3.68 9.76
N PHE A 17 -10.62 -4.42 9.30
CA PHE A 17 -10.83 -4.66 7.87
C PHE A 17 -11.11 -3.36 7.09
N ILE A 18 -11.89 -2.44 7.64
CA ILE A 18 -12.13 -1.12 7.04
C ILE A 18 -10.83 -0.33 6.95
N TYR A 19 -10.01 -0.35 8.01
CA TYR A 19 -8.70 0.29 8.02
C TYR A 19 -7.77 -0.30 6.95
N LEU A 20 -7.70 -1.63 6.83
CA LEU A 20 -6.94 -2.29 5.77
C LEU A 20 -7.42 -1.84 4.40
N ARG A 21 -8.74 -1.74 4.17
CA ARG A 21 -9.26 -1.24 2.89
C ARG A 21 -8.79 0.19 2.59
N LYS A 22 -8.85 1.09 3.57
CA LYS A 22 -8.36 2.48 3.43
C LYS A 22 -6.88 2.53 3.05
N VAL A 23 -6.05 1.66 3.63
CA VAL A 23 -4.61 1.57 3.29
C VAL A 23 -4.41 1.14 1.83
N SER A 24 -5.20 0.17 1.33
CA SER A 24 -5.12 -0.23 -0.09
C SER A 24 -5.55 0.89 -1.04
N GLU A 25 -6.59 1.64 -0.68
CA GLU A 25 -7.05 2.79 -1.48
C GLU A 25 -5.98 3.89 -1.51
N ALA A 26 -5.35 4.21 -0.37
CA ALA A 26 -4.24 5.15 -0.30
C ALA A 26 -3.05 4.70 -1.16
N ALA A 27 -2.66 3.42 -1.07
CA ALA A 27 -1.60 2.84 -1.89
C ALA A 27 -1.88 2.98 -3.40
N ARG A 28 -3.11 2.69 -3.82
CA ARG A 28 -3.54 2.84 -5.23
C ARG A 28 -3.48 4.30 -5.70
N VAL A 29 -3.90 5.25 -4.86
CA VAL A 29 -3.83 6.68 -5.19
C VAL A 29 -2.38 7.13 -5.36
N HIS A 30 -1.50 6.76 -4.43
CA HIS A 30 -0.08 7.10 -4.51
C HIS A 30 0.61 6.45 -5.73
N ALA A 31 0.34 5.18 -5.99
CA ALA A 31 0.86 4.46 -7.16
C ALA A 31 0.43 5.12 -8.47
N LYS A 32 -0.87 5.42 -8.63
CA LYS A 32 -1.38 6.12 -9.82
C LYS A 32 -0.72 7.48 -10.00
N LYS A 33 -0.64 8.28 -8.94
CA LYS A 33 0.00 9.60 -8.98
C LYS A 33 1.47 9.49 -9.39
N TYR A 34 2.19 8.50 -8.88
CA TYR A 34 3.58 8.24 -9.25
C TYR A 34 3.70 7.85 -10.73
N CYS A 35 2.84 6.96 -11.23
CA CYS A 35 2.81 6.58 -12.64
C CYS A 35 2.50 7.78 -13.55
N GLU A 36 1.50 8.60 -13.19
CA GLU A 36 1.15 9.82 -13.93
C GLU A 36 2.33 10.81 -14.01
N GLN A 37 3.03 11.02 -12.89
CA GLN A 37 4.20 11.90 -12.83
C GLN A 37 5.39 11.39 -13.66
N SER A 38 5.55 10.08 -13.75
CA SER A 38 6.62 9.41 -14.50
C SER A 38 6.24 9.05 -15.94
N GLN A 39 5.06 9.45 -16.40
CA GLN A 39 4.48 9.04 -17.71
C GLN A 39 4.43 7.52 -17.94
N LEU A 40 4.22 6.76 -16.86
CA LEU A 40 4.06 5.31 -16.88
C LEU A 40 2.58 4.93 -16.88
N GLN A 41 2.26 3.81 -17.52
CA GLN A 41 0.92 3.24 -17.48
C GLN A 41 0.75 2.36 -16.23
N PHE A 42 -0.13 2.78 -15.32
CA PHE A 42 -0.52 1.97 -14.17
C PHE A 42 -1.38 0.77 -14.61
N ILE A 43 -1.00 -0.45 -14.22
CA ILE A 43 -1.72 -1.68 -14.54
C ILE A 43 -2.49 -2.18 -13.31
N ALA A 44 -1.75 -2.58 -12.28
CA ALA A 44 -2.31 -3.23 -11.10
C ALA A 44 -1.54 -2.87 -9.82
N ILE A 45 -2.17 -3.15 -8.68
CA ILE A 45 -1.51 -3.06 -7.37
C ILE A 45 -1.97 -4.21 -6.49
N ALA A 46 -1.01 -4.92 -5.91
CA ALA A 46 -1.24 -6.02 -4.99
C ALA A 46 -0.59 -5.70 -3.64
N ARG A 47 -1.27 -6.06 -2.55
CA ARG A 47 -0.67 -5.93 -1.21
C ARG A 47 0.20 -7.15 -0.95
N GLN A 48 1.46 -6.91 -0.62
CA GLN A 48 2.38 -7.96 -0.22
C GLN A 48 2.30 -8.23 1.30
N SER A 49 2.36 -7.17 2.11
CA SER A 49 2.28 -7.32 3.57
C SER A 49 1.83 -6.04 4.28
N SER A 50 1.30 -6.20 5.49
CA SER A 50 1.05 -5.11 6.44
C SER A 50 1.54 -5.57 7.81
N ARG A 51 2.55 -4.87 8.36
CA ARG A 51 3.20 -5.24 9.62
C ARG A 51 3.33 -4.03 10.51
N LEU A 52 3.16 -4.23 11.81
CA LEU A 52 3.45 -3.21 12.80
C LEU A 52 4.97 -3.14 12.97
N THR A 53 5.55 -1.96 12.77
CA THR A 53 6.99 -1.72 12.89
C THR A 53 7.26 -0.51 13.78
N LEU A 54 8.42 -0.52 14.41
CA LEU A 54 8.96 0.60 15.18
C LEU A 54 10.03 1.27 14.34
N ASN A 55 9.74 2.48 13.86
CA ASN A 55 10.68 3.29 13.10
C ASN A 55 11.06 4.53 13.93
N LYS A 56 12.36 4.89 13.96
CA LYS A 56 12.84 6.07 14.68
C LYS A 56 12.13 7.37 14.25
N ASN A 57 11.74 7.46 12.98
CA ASN A 57 11.11 8.67 12.43
C ASN A 57 9.59 8.70 12.60
N HIS A 58 8.95 7.53 12.72
CA HIS A 58 7.48 7.39 12.68
C HIS A 58 6.88 6.75 13.94
N GLY A 59 7.71 6.34 14.90
CA GLY A 59 7.29 5.60 16.08
C GLY A 59 6.72 4.23 15.73
N LEU A 60 5.69 3.82 16.47
CA LEU A 60 4.93 2.60 16.21
C LEU A 60 3.95 2.84 15.04
N VAL A 61 4.22 2.22 13.90
CA VAL A 61 3.46 2.46 12.67
C VAL A 61 3.18 1.17 11.90
N TRP A 62 2.03 1.11 11.22
CA TRP A 62 1.74 0.05 10.27
C TRP A 62 2.49 0.27 8.97
N LEU A 63 3.58 -0.46 8.76
CA LEU A 63 4.27 -0.50 7.46
C LEU A 63 3.54 -1.48 6.55
N SER A 64 3.09 -1.01 5.39
CA SER A 64 2.51 -1.85 4.35
C SER A 64 3.33 -1.79 3.08
N LEU A 65 3.59 -2.95 2.49
CA LEU A 65 4.29 -3.09 1.22
C LEU A 65 3.30 -3.53 0.14
N PHE A 66 3.39 -2.90 -1.01
CA PHE A 66 2.56 -3.18 -2.16
C PHE A 66 3.43 -3.36 -3.41
N ASP A 67 3.11 -4.38 -4.19
CA ASP A 67 3.67 -4.58 -5.52
C ASP A 67 2.80 -3.81 -6.51
N VAL A 68 3.39 -2.85 -7.21
CA VAL A 68 2.76 -2.00 -8.22
C VAL A 68 3.23 -2.46 -9.57
N GLU A 69 2.28 -2.87 -10.40
CA GLU A 69 2.54 -3.28 -11.77
C GLU A 69 2.31 -2.10 -12.71
N PHE A 70 3.31 -1.80 -13.54
CA PHE A 70 3.29 -0.68 -14.47
C PHE A 70 3.97 -1.05 -15.79
N SER A 71 3.66 -0.27 -16.83
CA SER A 71 4.31 -0.38 -18.14
C SER A 71 4.88 0.97 -18.56
N GLY A 72 6.08 0.96 -19.13
CA GLY A 72 6.71 2.16 -19.70
C GLY A 72 6.48 2.31 -21.21
N ASP A 73 6.26 1.20 -21.91
CA ASP A 73 6.13 1.08 -23.37
C ASP A 73 4.71 0.65 -23.81
N GLY A 74 3.83 0.31 -22.87
CA GLY A 74 2.48 -0.18 -23.12
C GLY A 74 2.40 -1.69 -23.36
N GLU A 75 3.53 -2.39 -23.52
CA GLU A 75 3.60 -3.83 -23.77
C GLU A 75 4.28 -4.60 -22.64
N SER A 76 5.35 -4.06 -22.06
CA SER A 76 6.09 -4.72 -20.99
C SER A 76 5.45 -4.45 -19.62
N SER A 77 5.28 -5.51 -18.83
CA SER A 77 4.89 -5.42 -17.43
C SER A 77 6.14 -5.41 -16.55
N ASN A 78 6.27 -4.37 -15.73
CA ASN A 78 7.33 -4.19 -14.75
C ASN A 78 6.71 -4.00 -13.36
N ASN A 79 7.44 -4.40 -12.32
CA ASN A 79 6.96 -4.33 -10.95
C ASN A 79 7.80 -3.34 -10.14
N ALA A 80 7.15 -2.52 -9.33
CA ALA A 80 7.76 -1.63 -8.35
C ALA A 80 7.23 -1.96 -6.95
N ILE A 81 8.03 -1.69 -5.92
CA ILE A 81 7.62 -1.87 -4.53
C ILE A 81 7.28 -0.52 -3.93
N LEU A 82 6.04 -0.37 -3.50
CA LEU A 82 5.50 0.81 -2.84
C LEU A 82 5.40 0.57 -1.34
N SER A 83 6.08 1.38 -0.54
CA SER A 83 5.99 1.33 0.92
C SER A 83 5.09 2.43 1.48
N LEU A 84 4.20 2.07 2.40
CA LEU A 84 3.32 2.99 3.12
C LEU A 84 3.56 2.89 4.62
N TYR A 85 3.72 4.04 5.27
CA TYR A 85 3.67 4.19 6.73
C TYR A 85 2.26 4.66 7.11
N GLY A 86 1.39 3.71 7.46
CA GLY A 86 -0.04 3.94 7.63
C GLY A 86 -0.70 4.31 6.31
N LEU A 87 -1.07 5.58 6.15
CA LEU A 87 -1.66 6.14 4.93
C LEU A 87 -0.69 7.03 4.13
N LYS A 88 0.49 7.28 4.67
CA LYS A 88 1.50 8.14 4.06
C LYS A 88 2.44 7.32 3.18
N LEU A 89 2.80 7.87 2.02
CA LEU A 89 3.81 7.30 1.15
C LEU A 89 5.18 7.35 1.85
N GLY A 90 5.87 6.21 1.91
CA GLY A 90 7.23 6.10 2.42
C GLY A 90 8.25 6.21 1.29
N SER A 91 8.28 5.19 0.44
CA SER A 91 9.19 5.09 -0.71
C SER A 91 8.53 4.34 -1.86
N VAL A 92 9.01 4.62 -3.07
CA VAL A 92 8.72 3.84 -4.27
C VAL A 92 10.05 3.30 -4.77
N ASP A 93 10.24 2.00 -4.68
CA ASP A 93 11.41 1.31 -5.22
C ASP A 93 11.05 0.78 -6.60
N VAL A 94 11.64 1.38 -7.63
CA VAL A 94 11.41 1.01 -9.02
C VAL A 94 12.70 0.38 -9.55
N PRO A 95 12.73 -0.94 -9.82
CA PRO A 95 13.90 -1.56 -10.40
C PRO A 95 14.12 -1.05 -11.83
N PRO A 96 15.34 -1.21 -12.40
CA PRO A 96 15.59 -0.86 -13.79
C PRO A 96 14.61 -1.58 -14.71
N TYR A 97 13.87 -0.82 -15.51
CA TYR A 97 12.89 -1.32 -16.47
C TYR A 97 13.27 -0.88 -17.87
N ARG A 98 12.71 -1.56 -18.87
CA ARG A 98 12.96 -1.23 -20.27
C ARG A 98 12.22 0.06 -20.62
N VAL A 99 12.96 1.04 -21.11
CA VAL A 99 12.43 2.25 -21.76
C VAL A 99 12.78 2.15 -23.24
N HIS A 100 11.81 2.39 -24.12
CA HIS A 100 12.04 2.45 -25.57
C HIS A 100 12.31 3.89 -26.00
#